data_AF-A0A6A1V8R9-F1
#
_entry.id   AF-A0A6A1V8R9-F1
#
_cell.length_a   1.000
_cell.length_b   1.000
_cell.length_c   1.000
_cell.angle_alpha   90.00
_cell.angle_beta   90.00
_cell.angle_gamma   90.00
#
_symmetry.space_group_name_H-M   'P 1'
#
loop_
_entity.id
_entity.type
_entity.pdbx_description
1 polymer ?
#
loop_
_entity_poly.entity_id
_entity_poly.type
_entity_poly.pdbx_seq_one_letter_code
_entity_poly.pdbx_strand_id
1 'polypeptide(L)'
;MAGRGGVVNDTITGIAAWDGIVPPQCQPNPFILRLSANLTWVLAHEPLHADIDANKTNGVGPGMAFANAVLAKDNTFGIIGLVPCAIGGTNISEWGRGTFLYQELVRRTQASLKDGGTIRALLWYQGESDTEYKEDAESYKEKMERLILDLRHDFQFPMLPTIQVALASGYNEAFVNIVREAQLGIDLLNVRTVEAKGLPLEPDGLHLTTPAQVRLGEALADRFLQSDPTGAISSSTPQ
;
A
#
# COMPACT_ATOMS: atom_id res chain seq x y z
N MET A 1 0.40 4.45 3.17
CA MET A 1 0.37 3.99 1.75
C MET A 1 0.02 5.07 0.72
N ALA A 2 -1.03 5.90 0.91
CA ALA A 2 -1.55 6.80 -0.13
C ALA A 2 -0.51 7.73 -0.79
N GLY A 3 0.42 8.24 0.03
CA GLY A 3 1.57 9.05 -0.42
C GLY A 3 1.48 10.48 0.09
N ARG A 4 2.51 10.91 0.82
CA ARG A 4 2.65 12.25 1.38
C ARG A 4 4.06 12.81 1.24
N GLY A 5 4.96 12.07 0.58
CA GLY A 5 6.31 12.55 0.34
C GLY A 5 6.26 13.84 -0.49
N GLY A 6 6.96 14.87 -0.02
CA GLY A 6 6.99 16.20 -0.63
C GLY A 6 5.72 17.02 -0.38
N VAL A 7 4.77 16.54 0.43
CA VAL A 7 3.61 17.33 0.85
C VAL A 7 3.98 18.13 2.08
N VAL A 8 4.02 19.45 1.93
CA VAL A 8 4.31 20.37 3.03
C VAL A 8 3.20 21.41 3.13
N ASN A 9 2.94 21.90 4.36
CA ASN A 9 2.05 23.03 4.54
C ASN A 9 2.67 24.27 3.90
N ASP A 10 1.94 24.88 2.97
CA ASP A 10 2.30 26.18 2.44
C ASP A 10 2.26 27.21 3.57
N THR A 11 3.38 27.89 3.80
CA THR A 11 3.56 28.81 4.94
C THR A 11 2.76 30.11 4.80
N ILE A 12 2.22 30.40 3.61
CA ILE A 12 1.46 31.61 3.30
C ILE A 12 -0.05 31.32 3.40
N THR A 13 -0.49 30.20 2.83
CA THR A 13 -1.92 29.84 2.75
C THR A 13 -2.38 28.89 3.84
N GLY A 14 -1.45 28.18 4.49
CA GLY A 14 -1.75 27.10 5.44
C GLY A 14 -2.31 25.83 4.78
N ILE A 15 -2.36 25.78 3.44
CA ILE A 15 -2.89 24.66 2.67
C ILE A 15 -1.74 23.71 2.33
N ALA A 16 -1.90 22.42 2.59
CA ALA A 16 -0.92 21.42 2.21
C ALA A 16 -0.82 21.30 0.68
N ALA A 17 0.39 21.43 0.14
CA ALA A 17 0.68 21.30 -1.29
C ALA A 17 1.83 20.30 -1.51
N TRP A 18 1.74 19.51 -2.58
CA TRP A 18 2.82 18.65 -3.02
C TRP A 18 3.84 19.47 -3.84
N ASP A 19 5.14 19.26 -3.59
CA ASP A 19 6.25 19.96 -4.26
C ASP A 19 6.41 19.62 -5.75
N GLY A 20 5.73 18.57 -6.24
CA GLY A 20 5.80 18.11 -7.62
C GLY A 20 7.11 17.41 -7.99
N ILE A 21 7.98 17.13 -7.02
CA ILE A 21 9.29 16.50 -7.27
C ILE A 21 9.11 14.97 -7.36
N VAL A 22 9.38 14.44 -8.55
CA VAL A 22 9.34 12.99 -8.82
C VAL A 22 10.76 12.45 -9.00
N PRO A 23 11.28 11.62 -8.07
CA PRO A 23 12.59 11.00 -8.19
C PRO A 23 12.69 10.08 -9.41
N PRO A 24 13.90 9.80 -9.93
CA PRO A 24 14.10 8.88 -11.05
C PRO A 24 13.45 7.49 -10.87
N GLN A 25 13.48 6.95 -9.66
CA GLN A 25 12.89 5.66 -9.29
C GLN A 25 11.36 5.64 -9.39
N CYS A 26 10.73 6.82 -9.34
CA CYS A 26 9.28 6.97 -9.42
C CYS A 26 8.81 7.47 -10.80
N GLN A 27 9.70 7.54 -11.79
CA GLN A 27 9.33 8.02 -13.12
C GLN A 27 8.32 7.08 -13.80
N PRO A 28 7.40 7.62 -14.61
CA PRO A 28 6.45 6.84 -15.39
C PRO A 28 7.14 5.85 -16.33
N ASN A 29 6.53 4.69 -16.52
CA ASN A 29 7.05 3.63 -17.38
C ASN A 29 5.88 3.03 -18.17
N PRO A 30 6.00 2.84 -19.51
CA PRO A 30 4.91 2.29 -20.33
C PRO A 30 4.44 0.88 -19.91
N PHE A 31 5.24 0.14 -19.13
CA PHE A 31 4.88 -1.16 -18.58
C PHE A 31 4.25 -1.09 -17.18
N ILE A 32 4.01 0.10 -16.64
CA ILE A 32 3.38 0.30 -15.34
C ILE A 32 2.10 1.10 -15.52
N LEU A 33 0.98 0.45 -15.25
CA LEU A 33 -0.37 1.02 -15.34
C LEU A 33 -0.94 1.23 -13.94
N ARG A 34 -1.90 2.14 -13.84
CA ARG A 34 -2.66 2.44 -12.63
C ARG A 34 -4.15 2.35 -12.95
N LEU A 35 -4.92 1.71 -12.08
CA LEU A 35 -6.38 1.72 -12.18
C LEU A 35 -6.93 3.03 -11.59
N SER A 36 -7.52 3.88 -12.42
CA SER A 36 -8.11 5.15 -12.00
C SER A 36 -9.35 4.98 -11.11
N ALA A 37 -9.86 6.06 -10.53
CA ALA A 37 -11.14 6.07 -9.82
C ALA A 37 -12.31 5.59 -10.71
N ASN A 38 -12.25 5.90 -12.00
CA ASN A 38 -13.24 5.50 -13.01
C ASN A 38 -13.08 4.04 -13.49
N LEU A 39 -12.23 3.25 -12.83
CA LEU A 39 -11.93 1.86 -13.19
C LEU A 39 -11.35 1.68 -14.61
N THR A 40 -10.54 2.64 -15.05
CA THR A 40 -9.83 2.57 -16.33
C THR A 40 -8.33 2.46 -16.08
N TRP A 41 -7.65 1.56 -16.80
CA TRP A 41 -6.20 1.52 -16.82
C TRP A 41 -5.64 2.76 -17.52
N VAL A 42 -4.74 3.46 -16.83
CA VAL A 42 -4.00 4.61 -17.35
C VAL A 42 -2.51 4.43 -17.08
N LEU A 43 -1.65 5.17 -17.78
CA LEU A 43 -0.23 5.22 -17.44
C LEU A 43 -0.07 5.66 -15.97
N ALA A 44 0.78 4.97 -15.21
CA ALA A 44 0.98 5.29 -13.81
C ALA A 44 1.90 6.51 -13.64
N HIS A 45 1.43 7.48 -12.85
CA HIS A 45 2.17 8.67 -12.43
C HIS A 45 1.93 8.89 -10.93
N GLU A 46 2.93 9.40 -10.22
CA GLU A 46 2.68 9.98 -8.89
C GLU A 46 1.88 11.29 -9.01
N PRO A 47 1.01 11.62 -8.03
CA PRO A 47 0.62 10.81 -6.88
C PRO A 47 -0.39 9.71 -7.26
N LEU A 48 -0.09 8.44 -6.96
CA LEU A 48 -0.94 7.30 -7.38
C LEU A 48 -2.37 7.33 -6.82
N HIS A 49 -2.58 8.01 -5.69
CA HIS A 49 -3.87 8.08 -5.00
C HIS A 49 -4.63 9.41 -5.22
N ALA A 50 -4.19 10.26 -6.14
CA ALA A 50 -4.77 11.61 -6.32
C ALA A 50 -6.30 11.63 -6.55
N ASP A 51 -6.84 10.65 -7.28
CA ASP A 51 -8.29 10.49 -7.52
C ASP A 51 -8.95 9.46 -6.60
N ILE A 52 -8.20 8.87 -5.66
CA ILE A 52 -8.67 7.84 -4.72
C ILE A 52 -8.82 8.42 -3.32
N ASP A 53 -7.75 8.98 -2.74
CA ASP A 53 -7.76 9.74 -1.49
C ASP A 53 -8.01 11.23 -1.81
N ALA A 54 -9.05 11.49 -2.60
CA ALA A 54 -9.28 12.78 -3.28
C ALA A 54 -9.56 13.95 -2.32
N ASN A 55 -9.91 13.67 -1.07
CA ASN A 55 -10.15 14.67 -0.03
C ASN A 55 -8.86 15.13 0.67
N LYS A 56 -7.69 14.64 0.25
CA LYS A 56 -6.38 14.97 0.84
C LYS A 56 -5.37 15.29 -0.24
N THR A 57 -4.42 16.17 0.08
CA THR A 57 -3.26 16.39 -0.77
C THR A 57 -2.38 15.15 -0.75
N ASN A 58 -2.19 14.54 -1.92
CA ASN A 58 -1.35 13.37 -2.10
C ASN A 58 0.01 13.79 -2.69
N GLY A 59 1.07 13.12 -2.26
CA GLY A 59 2.40 13.23 -2.83
C GLY A 59 2.95 11.86 -3.18
N VAL A 60 4.27 11.72 -3.17
CA VAL A 60 4.91 10.44 -3.52
C VAL A 60 4.56 9.37 -2.48
N GLY A 61 4.15 8.19 -2.96
CA GLY A 61 4.02 6.95 -2.19
C GLY A 61 5.09 5.92 -2.61
N PRO A 62 5.05 4.68 -2.09
CA PRO A 62 6.06 3.67 -2.40
C PRO A 62 5.77 2.93 -3.73
N GLY A 63 4.59 3.15 -4.34
CA GLY A 63 4.07 2.30 -5.42
C GLY A 63 4.87 2.38 -6.72
N MET A 64 5.24 3.60 -7.18
CA MET A 64 6.03 3.73 -8.41
C MET A 64 7.46 3.18 -8.22
N ALA A 65 8.11 3.47 -7.09
CA ALA A 65 9.42 2.92 -6.76
C ALA A 65 9.39 1.39 -6.68
N PHE A 66 8.35 0.81 -6.05
CA PHE A 66 8.13 -0.63 -6.02
C PHE A 66 8.04 -1.22 -7.44
N ALA A 67 7.14 -0.70 -8.27
CA ALA A 67 6.89 -1.28 -9.59
C ALA A 67 8.11 -1.15 -10.52
N ASN A 68 8.78 0.00 -10.54
CA ASN A 68 10.02 0.17 -11.31
C ASN A 68 11.14 -0.74 -10.79
N ALA A 69 11.28 -0.92 -9.47
CA ALA A 69 12.28 -1.82 -8.91
C ALA A 69 12.02 -3.29 -9.24
N VAL A 70 10.75 -3.73 -9.30
CA VAL A 70 10.38 -5.07 -9.78
C VAL A 70 10.84 -5.26 -11.23
N LEU A 71 10.47 -4.34 -12.14
CA LEU A 71 10.85 -4.44 -13.56
C LEU A 71 12.36 -4.33 -13.80
N ALA A 72 13.08 -3.57 -12.96
CA ALA A 72 14.52 -3.44 -13.05
C ALA A 72 15.24 -4.73 -12.63
N LYS A 73 14.67 -5.50 -11.69
CA LYS A 73 15.24 -6.75 -11.18
C LYS A 73 14.77 -7.99 -11.95
N ASP A 74 13.56 -7.93 -12.50
CA ASP A 74 12.98 -8.93 -13.39
C ASP A 74 12.34 -8.25 -14.60
N ASN A 75 13.12 -8.13 -15.68
CA ASN A 75 12.65 -7.52 -16.93
C ASN A 75 11.68 -8.41 -17.73
N THR A 76 11.44 -9.65 -17.27
CA THR A 76 10.50 -10.59 -17.89
C THR A 76 9.13 -10.60 -17.20
N PHE A 77 8.97 -9.84 -16.12
CA PHE A 77 7.75 -9.82 -15.30
C PHE A 77 6.48 -9.41 -16.08
N GLY A 78 6.66 -8.60 -17.14
CA GLY A 78 5.56 -8.10 -17.97
C GLY A 78 4.96 -6.79 -17.46
N ILE A 79 3.71 -6.51 -17.85
CA ILE A 79 3.02 -5.28 -17.44
C ILE A 79 2.59 -5.38 -15.97
N ILE A 80 2.91 -4.35 -15.18
CA ILE A 80 2.47 -4.22 -13.78
C ILE A 80 1.25 -3.31 -13.73
N GLY A 81 0.15 -3.82 -13.17
CA GLY A 81 -1.04 -3.02 -12.83
C GLY A 81 -1.06 -2.66 -11.35
N LEU A 82 -1.05 -1.36 -11.04
CA LEU A 82 -1.21 -0.83 -9.68
C LEU A 82 -2.68 -0.50 -9.43
N VAL A 83 -3.24 -1.02 -8.32
CA VAL A 83 -4.62 -0.77 -7.88
C VAL A 83 -4.58 0.04 -6.58
N PRO A 84 -4.48 1.39 -6.65
CA PRO A 84 -4.45 2.22 -5.45
C PRO A 84 -5.81 2.19 -4.75
N CYS A 85 -5.82 1.92 -3.44
CA CYS A 85 -7.04 1.87 -2.63
C CYS A 85 -6.92 2.63 -1.31
N ALA A 86 -5.71 3.06 -0.92
CA ALA A 86 -5.48 3.62 0.41
C ALA A 86 -6.18 4.97 0.59
N ILE A 87 -6.74 5.19 1.78
CA ILE A 87 -7.35 6.45 2.22
C ILE A 87 -6.61 6.93 3.47
N GLY A 88 -6.19 8.19 3.51
CA GLY A 88 -5.42 8.71 4.64
C GLY A 88 -6.24 8.82 5.92
N GLY A 89 -5.58 8.67 7.08
CA GLY A 89 -6.18 8.91 8.39
C GLY A 89 -7.17 7.84 8.88
N THR A 90 -7.22 6.68 8.23
CA THR A 90 -8.18 5.63 8.57
C THR A 90 -7.62 4.63 9.57
N ASN A 91 -8.44 4.21 10.53
CA ASN A 91 -8.18 3.14 11.49
C ASN A 91 -8.47 1.76 10.85
N ILE A 92 -7.81 0.69 11.30
CA ILE A 92 -7.99 -0.65 10.71
C ILE A 92 -9.44 -1.17 10.83
N SER A 93 -10.18 -0.71 11.83
CA SER A 93 -11.60 -1.04 12.03
C SER A 93 -12.48 -0.56 10.88
N GLU A 94 -12.07 0.51 10.18
CA GLU A 94 -12.76 1.01 8.99
C GLU A 94 -12.49 0.15 7.74
N TRP A 95 -11.56 -0.80 7.83
CA TRP A 95 -11.23 -1.76 6.78
C TRP A 95 -11.81 -3.15 7.03
N GLY A 96 -12.63 -3.34 8.06
CA GLY A 96 -13.30 -4.61 8.31
C GLY A 96 -14.25 -5.03 7.17
N ARG A 97 -14.43 -6.34 6.96
CA ARG A 97 -15.34 -6.85 5.93
C ARG A 97 -16.75 -6.25 6.08
N GLY A 98 -17.27 -5.71 4.99
CA GLY A 98 -18.59 -5.07 4.95
C GLY A 98 -18.56 -3.55 5.18
N THR A 99 -17.44 -2.96 5.59
CA THR A 99 -17.30 -1.49 5.61
C THR A 99 -17.16 -0.92 4.19
N PHE A 100 -17.37 0.39 4.05
CA PHE A 100 -17.25 1.07 2.76
C PHE A 100 -15.85 0.92 2.14
N LEU A 101 -14.77 1.14 2.91
CA LEU A 101 -13.40 1.07 2.41
C LEU A 101 -13.01 -0.35 1.97
N TYR A 102 -13.42 -1.36 2.74
CA TYR A 102 -13.22 -2.75 2.36
C TYR A 102 -13.94 -3.08 1.05
N GLN A 103 -15.22 -2.70 0.94
CA GLN A 103 -16.01 -2.95 -0.28
C GLN A 103 -15.40 -2.26 -1.50
N GLU A 104 -14.88 -1.04 -1.33
CA GLU A 104 -14.22 -0.30 -2.41
C GLU A 104 -12.91 -0.98 -2.84
N LEU A 105 -12.10 -1.46 -1.89
CA LEU A 105 -10.90 -2.25 -2.17
C LEU A 105 -11.24 -3.52 -2.97
N VAL A 106 -12.25 -4.27 -2.53
CA VAL A 106 -12.72 -5.48 -3.23
C VAL A 106 -13.23 -5.14 -4.63
N ARG A 107 -14.08 -4.11 -4.77
CA ARG A 107 -14.66 -3.67 -6.05
C ARG A 107 -13.58 -3.28 -7.05
N ARG A 108 -12.60 -2.48 -6.62
CA ARG A 108 -11.47 -2.04 -7.47
C ARG A 108 -10.58 -3.22 -7.86
N THR A 109 -10.33 -4.13 -6.94
CA THR A 109 -9.57 -5.35 -7.22
C THR A 109 -10.28 -6.22 -8.25
N GLN A 110 -11.58 -6.47 -8.10
CA GLN A 110 -12.38 -7.21 -9.08
C GLN A 110 -12.41 -6.52 -10.45
N ALA A 111 -12.49 -5.19 -10.49
CA ALA A 111 -12.42 -4.45 -11.74
C ALA A 111 -11.07 -4.62 -12.46
N SER A 112 -9.97 -4.64 -11.72
CA SER A 112 -8.62 -4.84 -12.26
C SER A 112 -8.43 -6.21 -12.95
N LEU A 113 -9.24 -7.21 -12.59
CA LEU A 113 -9.18 -8.57 -13.12
C LEU A 113 -9.96 -8.76 -14.43
N LYS A 114 -10.81 -7.81 -14.82
CA LYS A 114 -11.70 -7.96 -15.99
C LYS A 114 -10.95 -8.12 -17.30
N ASP A 115 -9.76 -7.55 -17.41
CA ASP A 115 -8.92 -7.60 -18.61
C ASP A 115 -7.89 -8.74 -18.60
N GLY A 116 -8.10 -9.76 -17.74
CA GLY A 116 -7.25 -10.95 -17.67
C GLY A 116 -5.99 -10.81 -16.82
N GLY A 117 -5.89 -9.74 -16.02
CA GLY A 117 -4.82 -9.59 -15.03
C GLY A 117 -4.88 -10.65 -13.92
N THR A 118 -3.81 -10.76 -13.14
CA THR A 118 -3.75 -11.66 -11.97
C THR A 118 -3.23 -10.89 -10.77
N ILE A 119 -3.85 -11.09 -9.59
CA ILE A 119 -3.35 -10.51 -8.34
C ILE A 119 -2.01 -11.17 -8.00
N ARG A 120 -0.95 -10.37 -7.92
CA ARG A 120 0.39 -10.86 -7.55
C ARG A 120 0.70 -10.71 -6.06
N ALA A 121 0.25 -9.61 -5.45
CA ALA A 121 0.38 -9.38 -4.01
C ALA A 121 -0.57 -8.25 -3.56
N LEU A 122 -0.86 -8.23 -2.26
CA LEU A 122 -1.37 -7.08 -1.54
C LEU A 122 -0.20 -6.35 -0.86
N LEU A 123 -0.01 -5.07 -1.15
CA LEU A 123 0.90 -4.21 -0.38
C LEU A 123 0.07 -3.41 0.64
N TRP A 124 0.41 -3.55 1.93
CA TRP A 124 -0.35 -2.94 3.02
C TRP A 124 0.55 -2.06 3.89
N TYR A 125 0.22 -0.78 4.01
CA TYR A 125 0.89 0.11 4.95
C TYR A 125 -0.13 1.06 5.58
N GLN A 126 -0.56 0.68 6.78
CA GLN A 126 -1.54 1.33 7.63
C GLN A 126 -1.24 0.94 9.09
N GLY A 127 -1.70 1.75 10.03
CA GLY A 127 -1.71 1.48 11.46
C GLY A 127 -1.46 2.72 12.29
N GLU A 128 -1.03 3.83 11.68
CA GLU A 128 -0.73 5.07 12.39
C GLU A 128 -1.95 5.56 13.20
N SER A 129 -3.15 5.55 12.63
CA SER A 129 -4.39 5.90 13.34
C SER A 129 -4.79 4.93 14.45
N ASP A 130 -4.29 3.69 14.44
CA ASP A 130 -4.51 2.72 15.52
C ASP A 130 -3.58 2.99 16.72
N THR A 131 -2.67 3.96 16.62
CA THR A 131 -1.75 4.35 17.70
C THR A 131 -2.24 5.55 18.51
N GLU A 132 -3.47 6.02 18.28
CA GLU A 132 -4.07 7.12 19.04
C GLU A 132 -4.63 6.65 20.39
N TYR A 133 -5.34 5.52 20.37
CA TYR A 133 -5.98 4.93 21.55
C TYR A 133 -5.43 3.55 21.85
N LYS A 134 -5.38 3.20 23.13
CA LYS A 134 -4.77 1.95 23.61
C LYS A 134 -5.54 0.73 23.10
N GLU A 135 -6.86 0.80 23.11
CA GLU A 135 -7.77 -0.28 22.74
C GLU A 135 -7.61 -0.64 21.24
N ASP A 136 -7.37 0.36 20.39
CA ASP A 136 -7.11 0.14 18.97
C ASP A 136 -5.75 -0.53 18.75
N ALA A 137 -4.71 -0.06 19.44
CA ALA A 137 -3.38 -0.65 19.36
C ALA A 137 -3.37 -2.12 19.82
N GLU A 138 -4.00 -2.42 20.97
CA GLU A 138 -4.07 -3.77 21.53
C GLU A 138 -4.89 -4.74 20.66
N SER A 139 -5.89 -4.23 19.92
CA SER A 139 -6.72 -5.04 19.02
C SER A 139 -6.21 -5.13 17.58
N TYR A 140 -5.13 -4.41 17.23
CA TYR A 140 -4.63 -4.32 15.86
C TYR A 140 -4.31 -5.67 15.23
N LYS A 141 -3.63 -6.57 15.97
CA LYS A 141 -3.20 -7.87 15.46
C LYS A 141 -4.39 -8.70 14.94
N GLU A 142 -5.41 -8.85 15.78
CA GLU A 142 -6.60 -9.64 15.43
C GLU A 142 -7.32 -9.05 14.21
N LYS A 143 -7.48 -7.72 14.17
CA LYS A 143 -8.15 -7.03 13.06
C LYS A 143 -7.34 -7.16 11.76
N MET A 144 -6.01 -7.11 11.82
CA MET A 144 -5.14 -7.29 10.65
C MET A 144 -5.21 -8.73 10.12
N GLU A 145 -5.16 -9.73 10.99
CA GLU A 145 -5.31 -11.14 10.60
C GLU A 145 -6.69 -11.38 9.98
N ARG A 146 -7.75 -10.83 10.59
CA ARG A 146 -9.12 -10.90 10.07
C ARG A 146 -9.22 -10.28 8.67
N LEU A 147 -8.70 -9.07 8.48
CA LEU A 147 -8.68 -8.39 7.18
C LEU A 147 -8.02 -9.28 6.10
N ILE A 148 -6.86 -9.85 6.37
CA ILE A 148 -6.15 -10.72 5.42
C ILE A 148 -6.99 -11.95 5.08
N LEU A 149 -7.55 -12.62 6.09
CA LEU A 149 -8.35 -13.83 5.89
C LEU A 149 -9.64 -13.55 5.11
N ASP A 150 -10.29 -12.43 5.39
CA ASP A 150 -11.50 -11.98 4.68
C ASP A 150 -11.19 -11.67 3.21
N LEU A 151 -10.09 -10.96 2.91
CA LEU A 151 -9.66 -10.71 1.53
C LEU A 151 -9.30 -12.00 0.79
N ARG A 152 -8.62 -12.94 1.45
CA ARG A 152 -8.34 -14.27 0.88
C ARG A 152 -9.60 -15.03 0.52
N HIS A 153 -10.62 -14.95 1.39
CA HIS A 153 -11.91 -15.57 1.16
C HIS A 153 -12.65 -14.91 -0.01
N ASP A 154 -12.79 -13.58 0.00
CA ASP A 154 -13.55 -12.83 -1.01
C ASP A 154 -12.88 -12.86 -2.40
N PHE A 155 -11.55 -12.99 -2.46
CA PHE A 155 -10.82 -13.20 -3.72
C PHE A 155 -10.63 -14.67 -4.09
N GLN A 156 -11.11 -15.62 -3.26
CA GLN A 156 -10.90 -17.05 -3.44
C GLN A 156 -9.42 -17.42 -3.64
N PHE A 157 -8.52 -16.67 -2.99
CA PHE A 157 -7.09 -16.82 -3.09
C PHE A 157 -6.50 -17.09 -1.69
N PRO A 158 -6.60 -18.33 -1.17
CA PRO A 158 -6.23 -18.67 0.21
C PRO A 158 -4.74 -18.43 0.52
N MET A 159 -3.91 -18.32 -0.51
CA MET A 159 -2.46 -18.10 -0.44
C MET A 159 -2.03 -16.71 -0.92
N LEU A 160 -2.97 -15.75 -1.01
CA LEU A 160 -2.70 -14.37 -1.43
C LEU A 160 -1.44 -13.83 -0.71
N PRO A 161 -0.37 -13.51 -1.46
CA PRO A 161 0.81 -12.88 -0.89
C PRO A 161 0.45 -11.51 -0.35
N THR A 162 0.75 -11.27 0.93
CA THR A 162 0.57 -9.96 1.56
C THR A 162 1.91 -9.49 2.08
N ILE A 163 2.32 -8.30 1.66
CA ILE A 163 3.50 -7.63 2.17
C ILE A 163 3.03 -6.40 2.94
N GLN A 164 3.06 -6.50 4.26
CA GLN A 164 2.72 -5.38 5.14
C GLN A 164 3.96 -4.60 5.56
N VAL A 165 3.75 -3.39 6.07
CA VAL A 165 4.82 -2.51 6.55
C VAL A 165 4.66 -2.28 8.05
N ALA A 166 5.70 -2.60 8.82
CA ALA A 166 5.77 -2.22 10.23
C ALA A 166 6.07 -0.72 10.37
N LEU A 167 5.23 0.01 11.11
CA LEU A 167 5.17 1.48 11.10
C LEU A 167 6.51 2.17 11.36
N ALA A 168 6.73 3.32 10.71
CA ALA A 168 7.84 4.22 11.02
C ALA A 168 7.53 5.15 12.21
N SER A 169 6.25 5.49 12.38
CA SER A 169 5.75 6.62 13.16
C SER A 169 4.28 6.37 13.58
N GLY A 170 3.73 7.26 14.41
CA GLY A 170 2.34 7.27 14.85
C GLY A 170 2.12 8.37 15.88
N TYR A 171 0.95 8.38 16.54
CA TYR A 171 0.53 9.47 17.44
C TYR A 171 1.01 9.28 18.89
N ASN A 172 1.09 8.03 19.38
CA ASN A 172 1.59 7.71 20.71
C ASN A 172 2.68 6.64 20.63
N GLU A 173 3.89 6.94 21.10
CA GLU A 173 5.06 6.04 20.97
C GLU A 173 4.85 4.67 21.64
N ALA A 174 4.18 4.62 22.80
CA ALA A 174 3.90 3.35 23.47
C ALA A 174 2.97 2.48 22.60
N PHE A 175 1.96 3.08 21.98
CA PHE A 175 0.99 2.38 21.14
C PHE A 175 1.57 2.06 19.75
N VAL A 176 2.47 2.89 19.23
CA VAL A 176 3.29 2.57 18.05
C VAL A 176 4.08 1.28 18.27
N ASN A 177 4.69 1.10 19.45
CA ASN A 177 5.40 -0.14 19.75
C ASN A 177 4.46 -1.35 19.78
N ILE A 178 3.27 -1.23 20.38
CA ILE A 178 2.25 -2.30 20.39
C ILE A 178 1.83 -2.67 18.96
N VAL A 179 1.47 -1.68 18.13
CA VAL A 179 1.05 -1.91 16.73
C VAL A 179 2.20 -2.52 15.91
N ARG A 180 3.43 -2.06 16.11
CA ARG A 180 4.61 -2.65 15.44
C ARG A 180 4.85 -4.09 15.86
N GLU A 181 4.76 -4.39 17.16
CA GLU A 181 4.87 -5.77 17.67
C GLU A 181 3.79 -6.66 17.04
N ALA A 182 2.56 -6.17 16.93
CA ALA A 182 1.48 -6.84 16.22
C ALA A 182 1.81 -7.12 14.74
N GLN A 183 2.28 -6.10 13.99
CA GLN A 183 2.65 -6.21 12.57
C GLN A 183 3.83 -7.16 12.33
N LEU A 184 4.81 -7.18 13.23
CA LEU A 184 5.96 -8.10 13.16
C LEU A 184 5.58 -9.52 13.59
N GLY A 185 4.58 -9.66 14.46
CA GLY A 185 4.12 -10.92 15.02
C GLY A 185 2.95 -11.58 14.31
N ILE A 186 2.55 -11.12 13.12
CA ILE A 186 1.51 -11.80 12.30
C ILE A 186 2.03 -13.17 11.86
N ASP A 187 1.32 -14.23 12.25
CA ASP A 187 1.68 -15.62 11.95
C ASP A 187 0.67 -16.23 10.97
N LEU A 188 0.65 -15.68 9.75
CA LEU A 188 -0.14 -16.17 8.64
C LEU A 188 0.76 -16.53 7.48
N LEU A 189 0.51 -17.69 6.88
CA LEU A 189 1.26 -18.15 5.70
C LEU A 189 1.19 -17.13 4.57
N ASN A 190 2.27 -16.94 3.81
CA ASN A 190 2.39 -15.93 2.73
C ASN A 190 2.15 -14.48 3.16
N VAL A 191 2.26 -14.18 4.45
CA VAL A 191 2.36 -12.81 4.94
C VAL A 191 3.81 -12.50 5.27
N ARG A 192 4.30 -11.36 4.79
CA ARG A 192 5.66 -10.87 5.02
C ARG A 192 5.60 -9.43 5.48
N THR A 193 6.56 -9.04 6.30
CA THR A 193 6.66 -7.67 6.82
C THR A 193 7.95 -7.02 6.35
N VAL A 194 7.87 -5.75 5.94
CA VAL A 194 9.00 -4.82 5.72
C VAL A 194 8.95 -3.78 6.83
N GLU A 195 10.10 -3.34 7.35
CA GLU A 195 10.15 -2.35 8.42
C GLU A 195 10.41 -0.94 7.89
N ALA A 196 9.62 0.03 8.33
CA ALA A 196 9.82 1.44 7.99
C ALA A 196 10.47 2.26 9.13
N LYS A 197 10.73 1.66 10.31
CA LYS A 197 11.35 2.35 11.45
C LYS A 197 12.72 2.93 11.07
N GLY A 198 12.92 4.20 11.39
CA GLY A 198 14.15 4.93 11.09
C GLY A 198 14.20 5.54 9.68
N LEU A 199 13.18 5.32 8.84
CA LEU A 199 13.05 6.07 7.60
C LEU A 199 12.74 7.56 7.89
N PRO A 200 13.33 8.50 7.12
CA PRO A 200 13.10 9.93 7.34
C PRO A 200 11.63 10.35 7.19
N LEU A 201 11.16 11.13 8.16
CA LEU A 201 9.81 11.69 8.20
C LEU A 201 9.78 13.13 7.70
N GLU A 202 8.64 13.54 7.17
CA GLU A 202 8.30 14.93 6.89
C GLU A 202 8.30 15.76 8.18
N PRO A 203 8.29 17.11 8.10
CA PRO A 203 8.32 17.98 9.28
C PRO A 203 7.18 17.77 10.28
N ASP A 204 6.08 17.11 9.87
CA ASP A 204 4.97 16.76 10.75
C ASP A 204 5.28 15.60 11.72
N GLY A 205 6.42 14.91 11.53
CA GLY A 205 6.82 13.78 12.37
C GLY A 205 5.95 12.54 12.20
N LEU A 206 5.10 12.50 11.17
CA LEU A 206 4.14 11.42 10.94
C LEU A 206 4.36 10.76 9.58
N HIS A 207 4.50 11.52 8.50
CA HIS A 207 4.55 10.96 7.16
C HIS A 207 5.98 10.70 6.68
N LEU A 208 6.19 9.65 5.87
CA LEU A 208 7.49 9.41 5.23
C LEU A 208 7.79 10.47 4.15
N THR A 209 9.03 10.95 4.11
CA THR A 209 9.54 11.82 3.03
C THR A 209 9.56 11.13 1.66
N THR A 210 9.64 11.90 0.57
CA THR A 210 9.82 11.35 -0.80
C THR A 210 10.99 10.35 -0.89
N PRO A 211 12.23 10.66 -0.41
CA PRO A 211 13.31 9.68 -0.42
C PRO A 211 13.05 8.44 0.44
N ALA A 212 12.33 8.59 1.56
CA ALA A 212 11.93 7.45 2.39
C ALA A 212 10.94 6.53 1.66
N GLN A 213 9.99 7.10 0.92
CA GLN A 213 9.04 6.35 0.11
C GLN A 213 9.74 5.55 -1.00
N VAL A 214 10.78 6.10 -1.62
CA VAL A 214 11.61 5.38 -2.59
C VAL A 214 12.27 4.16 -1.95
N ARG A 215 12.95 4.34 -0.80
CA ARG A 215 13.59 3.23 -0.07
C ARG A 215 12.59 2.16 0.35
N LEU A 216 11.41 2.57 0.81
CA LEU A 216 10.34 1.64 1.17
C LEU A 216 9.84 0.85 -0.05
N GLY A 217 9.63 1.52 -1.19
CA GLY A 217 9.23 0.87 -2.44
C GLY A 217 10.25 -0.18 -2.90
N GLU A 218 11.54 0.13 -2.86
CA GLU A 218 12.62 -0.81 -3.19
C GLU A 218 12.64 -2.02 -2.23
N ALA A 219 12.48 -1.78 -0.93
CA ALA A 219 12.42 -2.86 0.08
C ALA A 219 11.17 -3.75 -0.09
N LEU A 220 10.02 -3.18 -0.45
CA LEU A 220 8.82 -3.93 -0.81
C LEU A 220 9.06 -4.80 -2.06
N ALA A 221 9.77 -4.27 -3.07
CA ALA A 221 10.10 -5.01 -4.29
C ALA A 221 11.05 -6.18 -4.01
N ASP A 222 12.07 -5.97 -3.18
CA ASP A 222 12.94 -7.06 -2.70
C ASP A 222 12.15 -8.15 -1.99
N ARG A 223 11.25 -7.76 -1.09
CA ARG A 223 10.45 -8.72 -0.34
C ARG A 223 9.49 -9.51 -1.23
N PHE A 224 8.94 -8.84 -2.24
CA PHE A 224 8.08 -9.44 -3.25
C PHE A 224 8.82 -10.49 -4.08
N LEU A 225 9.99 -10.16 -4.64
CA LEU A 225 10.75 -11.07 -5.48
C LEU A 225 11.35 -12.27 -4.73
N GLN A 226 11.69 -12.10 -3.44
CA GLN A 226 12.13 -13.21 -2.59
C GLN A 226 11.02 -14.24 -2.29
N SER A 227 9.77 -13.92 -2.63
CA SER A 227 8.62 -14.78 -2.33
C SER A 227 8.21 -15.72 -3.47
N ASP A 228 8.84 -15.62 -4.65
CA ASP A 228 8.51 -16.44 -5.81
C ASP A 228 9.36 -17.73 -5.89
N PRO A 229 8.69 -18.89 -5.84
CA PRO A 229 8.86 -19.85 -6.91
C PRO A 229 7.48 -20.30 -7.42
N THR A 230 6.98 -19.65 -8.47
CA THR A 230 5.88 -20.15 -9.34
C THR A 230 4.57 -20.52 -8.63
N GLY A 231 3.71 -19.52 -8.42
CA GLY A 231 2.33 -19.73 -7.93
C GLY A 231 1.27 -18.86 -8.62
N ALA A 232 1.48 -18.46 -9.88
CA ALA A 232 0.48 -17.70 -10.64
C ALA A 232 -0.66 -18.63 -11.08
N ILE A 233 -1.88 -18.40 -10.59
CA ILE A 233 -3.08 -19.12 -11.04
C ILE A 233 -3.66 -18.35 -12.24
N SER A 234 -3.64 -18.97 -13.42
CA SER A 234 -4.44 -18.51 -14.55
C SER A 234 -5.87 -19.04 -14.41
N SER A 235 -6.86 -18.22 -14.74
CA SER A 235 -8.25 -18.65 -14.81
C SER A 235 -8.44 -19.57 -16.01
N SER A 236 -8.52 -20.88 -15.78
CA SER A 236 -9.02 -21.81 -16.79
C SER A 236 -10.55 -21.73 -16.82
N THR A 237 -11.09 -21.21 -17.92
CA THR A 237 -12.53 -21.37 -18.23
C THR A 237 -12.74 -22.81 -18.71
N PRO A 238 -13.68 -23.59 -18.16
CA PRO A 238 -14.02 -24.89 -18.74
C PRO A 238 -14.85 -24.69 -20.01
N GLN A 239 -14.42 -25.32 -21.11
CA GLN A 239 -15.29 -25.76 -22.20
C GLN A 239 -15.65 -27.23 -21.98
#